data_AF-A0A844WUB5-F1
#
_entry.id   AF-A0A844WUB5-F1
#
_cell.length_a   1.000
_cell.length_b   1.000
_cell.length_c   1.000
_cell.angle_alpha   90.00
_cell.angle_beta   90.00
_cell.angle_gamma   90.00
#
_symmetry.space_group_name_H-M   'P 1'
#
loop_
_entity.id
_entity.type
_entity.pdbx_description
1 polymer ?
#
loop_
_entity_poly.entity_id
_entity_poly.type
_entity_poly.pdbx_seq_one_letter_code
_entity_poly.pdbx_strand_id
1 'polypeptide(L)'
;REAEFNNIDYLQQHSTKDFYFKVIVSKKKNEEANIVGIKIYSKHDGKLIQTITGIKGCEFHGYANIVNHEKSDYNFDGDNNDFYLFKDRLSGPNRTAEYYVY
;
A
#
# COMPACT_ATOMS: atom_id res chain seq x y z
N ARG A 1 -7.04 -20.93 -17.52
CA ARG A 1 -7.52 -21.00 -16.12
C ARG A 1 -7.37 -19.60 -15.55
N GLU A 2 -8.41 -19.08 -14.90
CA GLU A 2 -8.28 -17.83 -14.17
C GLU A 2 -7.41 -18.06 -12.91
N ALA A 3 -6.55 -17.10 -12.58
CA ALA A 3 -5.65 -17.21 -11.44
C ALA A 3 -6.40 -16.90 -10.13
N GLU A 4 -6.22 -17.76 -9.13
CA GLU A 4 -6.71 -17.59 -7.77
C GLU A 4 -5.50 -17.65 -6.83
N PHE A 5 -5.41 -16.70 -5.92
CA PHE A 5 -4.32 -16.64 -4.96
C PHE A 5 -4.70 -15.87 -3.71
N ASN A 6 -4.10 -16.24 -2.59
CA ASN A 6 -4.33 -15.60 -1.31
C ASN A 6 -3.00 -15.13 -0.71
N ASN A 7 -3.00 -13.89 -0.25
CA ASN A 7 -1.93 -13.29 0.54
C ASN A 7 -0.53 -13.35 -0.12
N ILE A 8 -0.46 -13.01 -1.40
CA ILE A 8 0.83 -12.84 -2.09
C ILE A 8 1.41 -11.47 -1.73
N ASP A 9 2.67 -11.45 -1.33
CA ASP A 9 3.41 -10.21 -1.12
C ASP A 9 3.87 -9.62 -2.46
N TYR A 10 3.57 -8.36 -2.71
CA TYR A 10 4.01 -7.63 -3.89
C TYR A 10 4.75 -6.35 -3.52
N LEU A 11 6.02 -6.25 -3.93
CA LEU A 11 6.87 -5.09 -3.64
C LEU A 11 6.36 -3.83 -4.33
N GLN A 12 6.30 -2.72 -3.60
CA GLN A 12 5.88 -1.43 -4.12
C GLN A 12 7.08 -0.61 -4.59
N GLN A 13 6.87 0.16 -5.67
CA GLN A 13 7.91 1.02 -6.24
C GLN A 13 8.24 2.21 -5.33
N HIS A 14 7.23 2.81 -4.71
CA HIS A 14 7.43 3.94 -3.80
C HIS A 14 7.82 3.48 -2.41
N SER A 15 8.55 4.34 -1.72
CA SER A 15 9.11 4.14 -0.40
C SER A 15 9.22 5.49 0.29
N THR A 16 9.30 5.53 1.62
CA THR A 16 9.50 6.78 2.37
C THR A 16 10.99 7.02 2.61
N LYS A 17 11.36 7.99 3.46
CA LYS A 17 12.74 8.17 3.91
C LYS A 17 13.32 6.87 4.49
N ASP A 18 12.63 6.25 5.44
CA ASP A 18 13.17 5.13 6.22
C ASP A 18 12.52 3.77 5.89
N PHE A 19 11.39 3.74 5.17
CA PHE A 19 10.61 2.51 4.95
C PHE A 19 10.42 2.14 3.48
N TYR A 20 10.34 0.84 3.20
CA TYR A 20 9.84 0.29 1.95
C TYR A 20 8.69 -0.69 2.21
N PHE A 21 7.85 -0.90 1.19
CA PHE A 21 6.55 -1.53 1.38
C PHE A 21 6.34 -2.75 0.48
N LYS A 22 5.66 -3.76 1.03
CA LYS A 22 4.98 -4.78 0.22
C LYS A 22 3.48 -4.71 0.51
N VAL A 23 2.65 -4.75 -0.52
CA VAL A 23 1.21 -4.95 -0.33
C VAL A 23 0.92 -6.46 -0.30
N ILE A 24 -0.05 -6.85 0.50
CA ILE A 24 -0.57 -8.21 0.55
C ILE A 24 -1.77 -8.25 -0.39
N VAL A 25 -1.70 -9.08 -1.44
CA VAL A 25 -2.70 -9.16 -2.50
C VAL A 25 -3.41 -10.50 -2.47
N SER A 26 -4.73 -10.46 -2.62
CA SER A 26 -5.58 -11.65 -2.75
C SER A 26 -6.53 -11.48 -3.94
N LYS A 27 -6.79 -12.58 -4.65
CA LYS A 27 -7.73 -12.66 -5.77
C LYS A 27 -8.53 -13.95 -5.65
N LYS A 28 -9.86 -13.81 -5.54
CA LYS A 28 -10.79 -14.94 -5.67
C LYS A 28 -11.14 -15.14 -7.14
N LYS A 29 -11.72 -16.30 -7.43
CA LYS A 29 -12.25 -16.62 -8.76
C LYS A 29 -13.30 -15.59 -9.19
N ASN A 30 -13.23 -15.12 -10.44
CA ASN A 30 -14.09 -14.10 -11.02
C ASN A 30 -14.08 -12.73 -10.28
N GLU A 31 -13.10 -12.44 -9.44
CA GLU A 31 -12.93 -11.12 -8.78
C GLU A 31 -11.62 -10.46 -9.25
N GLU A 32 -11.54 -9.13 -9.18
CA GLU A 32 -10.29 -8.41 -9.34
C GLU A 32 -9.34 -8.66 -8.16
N ALA A 33 -8.04 -8.52 -8.39
CA ALA A 33 -7.06 -8.62 -7.32
C ALA A 33 -7.20 -7.42 -6.38
N ASN A 34 -7.19 -7.67 -5.08
CA ASN A 34 -7.38 -6.66 -4.04
C ASN A 34 -6.22 -6.64 -3.06
N ILE A 35 -5.87 -5.45 -2.58
CA ILE A 35 -4.95 -5.25 -1.47
C ILE A 35 -5.72 -5.49 -0.17
N VAL A 36 -5.25 -6.46 0.61
CA VAL A 36 -5.84 -6.86 1.90
C VAL A 36 -4.96 -6.50 3.10
N GLY A 37 -3.75 -6.01 2.83
CA GLY A 37 -2.82 -5.55 3.86
C GLY A 37 -1.55 -4.91 3.30
N ILE A 38 -0.73 -4.37 4.19
CA ILE A 38 0.55 -3.71 3.89
C ILE A 38 1.58 -4.23 4.89
N LYS A 39 2.76 -4.61 4.42
CA LYS A 39 3.94 -4.88 5.23
C LYS A 39 4.92 -3.74 5.09
N ILE A 40 5.33 -3.17 6.22
CA ILE A 40 6.24 -2.03 6.31
C ILE A 40 7.58 -2.54 6.80
N TYR A 41 8.64 -2.25 6.03
CA TYR A 41 9.99 -2.72 6.32
C TYR A 41 10.94 -1.54 6.48
N SER A 42 11.87 -1.67 7.41
CA SER A 42 13.00 -0.75 7.58
C SER A 42 13.98 -0.88 6.42
N LYS A 43 14.34 0.22 5.78
CA LYS A 43 15.43 0.27 4.78
C LYS A 43 16.80 0.06 5.40
N HIS A 44 16.96 0.43 6.66
CA HIS A 44 18.25 0.36 7.36
C HIS A 44 18.74 -1.07 7.53
N ASP A 45 17.85 -2.00 7.90
CA ASP A 45 18.22 -3.39 8.24
C ASP A 45 17.31 -4.46 7.63
N GLY A 46 16.32 -4.06 6.82
CA GLY A 46 15.40 -4.97 6.15
C GLY A 46 14.37 -5.63 7.08
N LYS A 47 14.28 -5.24 8.36
CA LYS A 47 13.33 -5.83 9.30
C LYS A 47 11.90 -5.41 9.00
N LEU A 48 10.97 -6.34 9.19
CA LEU A 48 9.53 -6.06 9.21
C LEU A 48 9.21 -5.26 10.48
N ILE A 49 8.71 -4.04 10.30
CA ILE A 49 8.33 -3.14 11.39
C ILE A 49 6.88 -3.36 11.78
N GLN A 50 5.99 -3.42 10.79
CA GLN A 50 4.56 -3.53 11.01
C GLN A 50 3.88 -4.26 9.87
N THR A 51 2.78 -4.94 10.18
CA THR A 51 1.81 -5.41 9.19
C THR A 51 0.45 -4.81 9.48
N ILE A 52 -0.12 -4.14 8.49
CA ILE A 52 -1.48 -3.62 8.49
C ILE A 52 -2.34 -4.64 7.76
N THR A 53 -3.46 -5.06 8.35
CA THR A 53 -4.36 -6.09 7.79
C THR A 53 -5.80 -5.62 7.78
N GLY A 54 -6.65 -6.30 7.02
CA GLY A 54 -8.09 -6.04 7.02
C GLY A 54 -8.48 -4.86 6.12
N ILE A 55 -7.61 -4.49 5.19
CA ILE A 55 -7.90 -3.49 4.16
C ILE A 55 -8.98 -4.05 3.24
N LYS A 56 -10.01 -3.25 2.99
CA LYS A 56 -11.16 -3.61 2.14
C LYS A 56 -11.37 -2.54 1.07
N GLY A 57 -11.92 -2.97 -0.08
CA GLY A 57 -12.28 -2.07 -1.17
C GLY A 57 -11.06 -1.33 -1.75
N CYS A 58 -9.98 -2.05 -2.01
CA CYS A 58 -8.76 -1.51 -2.58
C CYS A 58 -8.29 -2.43 -3.69
N GLU A 59 -8.53 -2.05 -4.94
CA GLU A 59 -8.04 -2.80 -6.09
C GLU A 59 -6.52 -2.72 -6.19
N PHE A 60 -5.91 -3.80 -6.65
CA PHE A 60 -4.49 -3.88 -6.88
C PHE A 60 -4.16 -3.39 -8.30
N HIS A 61 -3.42 -2.28 -8.41
CA HIS A 61 -3.03 -1.65 -9.67
C HIS A 61 -1.57 -1.94 -10.06
N GLY A 62 -0.95 -2.94 -9.45
CA GLY A 62 0.43 -3.35 -9.74
C GLY A 62 1.46 -2.66 -8.86
N TYR A 63 2.38 -1.92 -9.49
CA TYR A 63 3.61 -1.46 -8.84
C TYR A 63 3.48 -0.20 -7.98
N ALA A 64 2.37 0.53 -8.05
CA ALA A 64 2.21 1.82 -7.38
C ALA A 64 0.81 2.02 -6.77
N ASN A 65 0.49 1.25 -5.72
CA ASN A 65 -0.66 1.53 -4.85
C ASN A 65 -0.28 2.32 -3.59
N ILE A 66 0.97 2.20 -3.12
CA ILE A 66 1.52 3.08 -2.10
C ILE A 66 2.14 4.29 -2.76
N VAL A 67 1.83 5.47 -2.26
CA VAL A 67 2.41 6.73 -2.73
C VAL A 67 2.93 7.52 -1.53
N ASN A 68 4.09 8.13 -1.74
CA ASN A 68 4.71 9.10 -0.84
C ASN A 68 5.28 10.21 -1.72
N HIS A 69 5.10 11.46 -1.32
CA HIS A 69 5.82 12.59 -1.91
C HIS A 69 7.03 12.88 -1.02
N GLU A 70 8.14 13.36 -1.60
CA GLU A 70 9.43 13.56 -0.89
C GLU A 70 9.38 14.54 0.31
N LYS A 71 8.21 15.06 0.67
CA LYS A 71 7.92 15.93 1.83
C LYS A 71 6.53 15.67 2.42
N SER A 72 5.98 14.47 2.23
CA SER A 72 4.73 14.07 2.87
C SER A 72 4.97 13.97 4.37
N ASP A 73 4.38 14.92 5.09
CA ASP A 73 4.28 15.00 6.54
C ASP A 73 2.84 15.47 6.83
N TYR A 74 1.94 14.50 6.97
CA TYR A 74 0.51 14.73 7.12
C TYR A 74 0.12 15.05 8.57
N ASN A 75 0.92 14.65 9.56
CA ASN A 75 0.69 14.94 10.98
C ASN A 75 1.51 16.15 11.50
N PHE A 76 2.37 16.74 10.68
CA PHE A 76 3.22 17.91 10.96
C PHE A 76 4.26 17.69 12.06
N ASP A 77 4.75 16.46 12.23
CA ASP A 77 5.74 16.13 13.26
C ASP A 77 7.20 16.24 12.80
N GLY A 78 7.41 16.52 11.51
CA GLY A 78 8.72 16.62 10.88
C GLY A 78 9.34 15.29 10.45
N ASP A 79 8.64 14.16 10.63
CA ASP A 79 9.03 12.85 10.09
C ASP A 79 8.45 12.62 8.68
N ASN A 80 9.33 12.46 7.69
CA ASN A 80 8.94 12.25 6.30
C ASN A 80 8.69 10.76 5.98
N ASN A 81 8.02 10.07 6.91
CA ASN A 81 7.68 8.65 6.82
C ASN A 81 6.19 8.38 6.57
N ASP A 82 5.41 9.44 6.44
CA ASP A 82 4.00 9.37 6.14
C ASP A 82 3.72 8.90 4.70
N PHE A 83 2.67 8.12 4.50
CA PHE A 83 2.31 7.60 3.18
C PHE A 83 0.79 7.42 3.06
N TYR A 84 0.32 7.25 1.83
CA TYR A 84 -1.07 6.87 1.60
C TYR A 84 -1.20 5.67 0.69
N LEU A 85 -2.26 4.89 0.94
CA LEU A 85 -2.72 3.83 0.07
C LEU A 85 -3.77 4.39 -0.89
N PHE A 86 -3.52 4.24 -2.18
CA PHE A 86 -4.44 4.58 -3.25
C PHE A 86 -5.45 3.45 -3.46
N LYS A 87 -6.75 3.74 -3.26
CA LYS A 87 -7.87 2.76 -3.24
C LYS A 87 -8.80 2.81 -4.46
N ASP A 88 -8.53 3.69 -5.44
CA ASP A 88 -9.27 3.92 -6.71
C ASP A 88 -10.43 4.96 -6.65
N ARG A 89 -10.96 5.61 -7.72
CA ARG A 89 -11.11 5.33 -9.19
C ARG A 89 -10.21 6.17 -10.13
N LEU A 90 -9.66 5.56 -11.20
CA LEU A 90 -9.11 6.26 -12.38
C LEU A 90 -10.17 6.97 -13.27
N SER A 91 -11.46 6.75 -13.04
CA SER A 91 -12.55 7.46 -13.73
C SER A 91 -13.69 7.88 -12.78
N GLY A 92 -13.98 9.18 -12.73
CA GLY A 92 -15.03 9.79 -11.90
C GLY A 92 -14.50 10.92 -10.99
N PRO A 93 -15.36 11.82 -10.49
CA PRO A 93 -14.93 13.03 -9.78
C PRO A 93 -14.40 12.80 -8.35
N ASN A 94 -14.57 11.61 -7.77
CA ASN A 94 -14.15 11.32 -6.38
C ASN A 94 -12.99 10.32 -6.34
N ARG A 95 -11.86 10.75 -5.79
CA ARG A 95 -10.71 9.89 -5.44
C ARG A 95 -10.74 9.62 -3.95
N THR A 96 -10.60 8.37 -3.55
CA THR A 96 -10.47 7.97 -2.13
C THR A 96 -9.08 7.41 -1.85
N ALA A 97 -8.49 7.84 -0.73
CA ALA A 97 -7.21 7.36 -0.23
C ALA A 97 -7.31 7.09 1.27
N GLU A 98 -6.54 6.12 1.76
CA GLU A 98 -6.31 5.92 3.19
C GLU A 98 -4.91 6.42 3.56
N TYR A 99 -4.85 7.27 4.58
CA TYR A 99 -3.63 7.90 5.05
C TYR A 99 -3.09 7.15 6.26
N TYR A 100 -1.78 6.93 6.27
CA TYR A 100 -1.07 6.33 7.38
C TYR A 100 0.01 7.32 7.82
N VAL A 101 0.00 7.65 9.11
CA VAL A 101 0.96 8.54 9.75
C VAL A 101 1.87 7.71 10.65
N TYR A 102 3.17 8.01 10.66
CA TYR A 102 4.15 7.27 11.46
C TYR A 102 4.82 8.18 12.49
#